data_AF-F4G160-F1
#
_entry.id   AF-F4G160-F1
#
_cell.length_a   1.000
_cell.length_b   1.000
_cell.length_c   1.000
_cell.angle_alpha   90.00
_cell.angle_beta   90.00
_cell.angle_gamma   90.00
#
_symmetry.space_group_name_H-M   'P 1'
#
loop_
_entity.id
_entity.type
_entity.pdbx_description
1 polymer ?
#
loop_
_entity_poly.entity_id
_entity_poly.type
_entity_poly.pdbx_seq_one_letter_code
_entity_poly.pdbx_strand_id
1 'polypeptide(L)' 'MEIYDISVIRNIVEELISRLPEDCAEIAHDHFEVMLEDIRRKGLEKTIQDWFGLDQDIVLVNH' A
#
# COMPACT_ATOMS: atom_id res chain seq x y z
N MET A 1 -2.04 13.16 3.28
CA MET A 1 -2.98 12.12 2.83
C MET A 1 -4.07 12.05 3.87
N GLU A 2 -5.30 12.38 3.47
CA GLU A 2 -6.43 12.43 4.40
C GLU A 2 -6.81 11.00 4.83
N ILE A 3 -7.41 10.82 6.00
CA ILE A 3 -7.88 9.50 6.48
C ILE A 3 -8.80 8.81 5.45
N TYR A 4 -9.53 9.62 4.68
CA TYR A 4 -10.40 9.18 3.60
C TYR A 4 -9.65 8.43 2.49
N ASP A 5 -8.47 8.91 2.09
CA ASP A 5 -7.68 8.32 1.00
C ASP A 5 -7.19 6.90 1.36
N ILE A 6 -6.82 6.68 2.63
CA ILE A 6 -6.40 5.36 3.13
C ILE A 6 -7.56 4.35 3.06
N SER A 7 -8.78 4.79 3.37
CA SER A 7 -9.96 3.92 3.31
C SER A 7 -10.30 3.51 1.88
N VAL A 8 -10.13 4.41 0.92
CA VAL A 8 -10.33 4.12 -0.50
C VAL A 8 -9.29 3.13 -1.01
N ILE A 9 -8.01 3.33 -0.67
CA ILE A 9 -6.93 2.40 -1.05
C ILE A 9 -7.19 1.01 -0.49
N ARG A 10 -7.60 0.92 0.78
CA ARG A 10 -7.95 -0.35 1.42
C ARG A 10 -9.06 -1.07 0.67
N ASN A 11 -10.15 -0.39 0.33
CA ASN A 11 -11.27 -1.00 -0.39
C ASN A 11 -10.86 -1.52 -1.77
N ILE A 12 -10.01 -0.77 -2.49
CA ILE A 12 -9.49 -1.21 -3.80
C ILE A 12 -8.63 -2.47 -3.63
N VAL A 13 -7.73 -2.50 -2.64
CA VAL A 13 -6.87 -3.65 -2.41
C VAL A 13 -7.67 -4.87 -1.96
N GLU A 14 -8.65 -4.73 -1.07
CA GLU A 14 -9.51 -5.84 -0.65
C GLU A 14 -10.33 -6.40 -1.82
N GLU A 15 -10.87 -5.55 -2.69
CA GLU A 15 -11.56 -6.00 -3.91
C GLU A 15 -10.61 -6.79 -4.83
N LEU A 16 -9.35 -6.36 -4.97
CA LEU A 16 -8.35 -7.10 -5.74
C LEU A 16 -8.02 -8.45 -5.11
N ILE A 17 -7.81 -8.49 -3.79
CA ILE A 17 -7.50 -9.72 -3.06
C ILE A 17 -8.66 -10.72 -3.15
N SER A 18 -9.91 -10.24 -3.09
CA SER A 18 -11.10 -11.10 -3.17
C SER A 18 -11.24 -11.89 -4.49
N ARG A 19 -10.53 -11.47 -5.54
CA ARG A 19 -10.52 -12.12 -6.86
C ARG A 19 -9.42 -13.16 -7.01
N LEU A 20 -8.52 -13.25 -6.04
CA LEU A 20 -7.44 -14.24 -6.03
C LEU A 20 -7.97 -15.62 -5.60
N PRO A 21 -7.31 -16.71 -6.03
CA PRO A 21 -7.48 -18.00 -5.40
C PRO A 21 -7.18 -17.91 -3.89
N GLU A 22 -7.87 -18.72 -3.08
CA GLU A 22 -7.83 -18.66 -1.60
C GLU A 22 -6.39 -18.63 -1.05
N ASP A 23 -5.54 -19.56 -1.50
CA ASP A 23 -4.13 -19.63 -1.09
C ASP A 23 -3.34 -18.34 -1.42
N CYS A 24 -3.67 -17.67 -2.53
CA CYS A 24 -3.04 -16.42 -2.92
C CYS A 24 -3.64 -15.22 -2.18
N ALA A 25 -4.91 -15.29 -1.80
CA ALA A 25 -5.59 -14.23 -1.07
C ALA A 25 -5.05 -14.09 0.35
N GLU A 26 -4.79 -15.21 1.04
CA GLU A 26 -4.19 -15.22 2.38
C GLU A 26 -2.80 -14.57 2.36
N ILE A 27 -1.93 -15.00 1.43
CA ILE A 27 -0.59 -14.43 1.26
C ILE A 27 -0.66 -12.92 0.94
N ALA A 28 -1.58 -12.51 0.06
CA ALA A 28 -1.74 -11.11 -0.30
C ALA A 28 -2.20 -10.24 0.88
N HIS A 29 -3.08 -10.77 1.75
CA HIS A 29 -3.49 -10.09 2.98
C HIS A 29 -2.33 -9.86 3.93
N ASP A 30 -1.51 -10.89 4.19
CA ASP A 30 -0.34 -10.77 5.07
C ASP A 30 0.63 -9.71 4.58
N HIS A 31 0.93 -9.72 3.28
CA HIS A 31 1.78 -8.69 2.68
C HIS A 31 1.17 -7.29 2.79
N PHE A 32 -0.14 -7.16 2.58
CA PHE A 32 -0.81 -5.86 2.67
C PHE A 32 -0.80 -5.29 4.10
N GLU A 33 -0.97 -6.12 5.12
CA GLU A 33 -0.87 -5.66 6.52
C GLU A 33 0.55 -5.17 6.85
N VAL A 34 1.60 -5.90 6.41
CA VAL A 34 2.99 -5.44 6.56
C VAL A 34 3.21 -4.10 5.85
N MET A 35 2.64 -3.91 4.67
CA MET A 35 2.70 -2.64 3.94
C MET A 35 2.07 -1.49 4.74
N LEU A 36 0.90 -1.73 5.34
CA LEU A 36 0.22 -0.73 6.16
C LEU A 36 0.99 -0.40 7.44
N GLU A 37 1.61 -1.39 8.09
CA GLU A 37 2.48 -1.17 9.24
C GLU A 37 3.70 -0.31 8.89
N ASP A 38 4.34 -0.57 7.75
CA ASP A 38 5.46 0.23 7.28
C ASP A 38 5.06 1.68 7.02
N ILE A 39 3.92 1.90 6.34
CA ILE A 39 3.37 3.24 6.12
C ILE A 39 3.06 3.94 7.44
N ARG A 40 2.45 3.24 8.41
CA ARG A 40 2.16 3.80 9.75
C ARG A 40 3.42 4.19 10.51
N ARG A 41 4.48 3.39 10.40
CA ARG A 41 5.73 3.58 11.13
C ARG A 41 6.61 4.68 10.53
N LYS A 42 6.71 4.72 9.20
CA LYS A 42 7.72 5.53 8.48
C LYS A 42 7.12 6.70 7.70
N GLY A 43 5.81 6.67 7.45
CA GLY A 43 5.15 7.55 6.48
C GLY A 43 5.21 7.00 5.05
N LEU A 44 4.22 7.35 4.23
CA LEU A 44 4.05 6.81 2.88
C LEU A 44 5.27 7.04 1.98
N GLU A 45 5.77 8.28 1.91
CA GLU A 45 6.88 8.66 1.03
C GLU A 45 8.15 7.84 1.33
N LYS A 46 8.49 7.71 2.61
CA LYS A 46 9.67 6.95 3.04
C LYS A 46 9.52 5.46 2.72
N THR A 47 8.33 4.90 2.92
CA THR A 47 8.03 3.51 2.60
C THR A 47 8.16 3.23 1.10
N ILE A 48 7.67 4.12 0.24
CA ILE A 48 7.80 3.97 -1.22
C ILE A 48 9.28 4.07 -1.63
N GLN A 49 10.03 5.03 -1.08
CA GLN A 49 11.48 5.14 -1.34
C GLN A 49 12.22 3.85 -0.95
N ASP A 50 11.92 3.28 0.22
CA ASP A 50 12.54 2.06 0.72
C ASP A 50 12.24 0.85 -0.20
N TRP A 51 10.99 0.69 -0.66
CA TRP A 51 10.61 -0.47 -1.49
C TRP A 51 11.13 -0.42 -2.92
N PHE A 52 11.10 0.76 -3.53
CA PHE A 52 11.49 0.91 -4.93
C PHE A 52 12.95 1.32 -5.10
N GLY A 53 13.71 1.46 -4.00
CA GLY A 53 15.10 1.90 -4.03
C GLY A 53 15.26 3.25 -4.73
N LEU A 54 14.24 4.11 -4.63
CA LEU A 54 14.20 5.38 -5.33
C LEU A 54 15.02 6.41 -4.55
N ASP A 55 16.23 6.64 -5.02
CA ASP A 55 17.08 7.78 -4.64
C ASP A 55 16.62 9.10 -5.29
N GLN A 56 15.45 9.13 -5.94
CA GLN A 56 14.96 10.27 -6.71
C GLN A 56 13.55 10.69 -6.29
N ASP A 57 13.39 12.01 -6.18
CA ASP A 57 12.17 12.73 -5.82
C ASP A 57 10.94 12.16 -6.54
N ILE A 58 10.06 11.53 -5.76
CA ILE A 58 8.76 11.12 -6.25
C ILE A 58 7.94 12.39 -6.44
N VAL A 59 7.82 12.87 -7.68
CA VAL A 59 6.83 13.87 -8.05
C VAL A 59 5.47 13.17 -7.98
N LEU A 60 4.80 13.27 -6.83
CA LEU A 60 3.38 12.98 -6.73
C LEU A 60 2.65 14.00 -7.61
N VAL A 61 2.35 13.60 -8.84
CA VAL A 61 1.56 14.41 -9.77
C VAL A 61 0.15 14.45 -9.21
N ASN A 62 -0.15 15.48 -8.44
CA ASN A 62 -1.51 15.83 -8.05
C ASN A 62 -2.23 16.32 -9.33
N HIS A 63 -3.22 15.56 -9.78
CA HIS A 63 -4.18 15.98 -10.80
C HIS A 63 -5.51 16.37 -10.16
#